data_AF-A0A8T4ZHQ6-F1
#
_entry.id   AF-A0A8T4ZHQ6-F1
#
_cell.length_a   1.000
_cell.length_b   1.000
_cell.length_c   1.000
_cell.angle_alpha   90.00
_cell.angle_beta   90.00
_cell.angle_gamma   90.00
#
_symmetry.space_group_name_H-M   'P 1'
#
loop_
_entity.id
_entity.type
_entity.pdbx_description
1 polymer ?
#
loop_
_entity_poly.entity_id
_entity_poly.type
_entity_poly.pdbx_seq_one_letter_code
_entity_poly.pdbx_strand_id
1 'polypeptide(L)'
;MREKNEPIIVDEDILWYNASDYSIRLADSGIEKIKKLRIGVYGEPFTVKVGKTEIFRGAFWTPISSVDYKGIVIIVSLPVEEHSIIKFELRYPPEINIGNAYIDCRNDSRRITHFQKIGKLKQ
;
A
#
# COMPACT_ATOMS: atom_id res chain seq x y z
N MET A 1 0.36 -16.37 -14.37
CA MET A 1 0.30 -14.89 -14.45
C MET A 1 -0.98 -14.48 -13.75
N ARG A 2 -0.98 -13.53 -12.81
CA ARG A 2 -2.23 -13.07 -12.18
C ARG A 2 -3.09 -12.39 -13.24
N GLU A 3 -4.39 -12.63 -13.25
CA GLU A 3 -5.29 -11.88 -14.13
C GLU A 3 -5.24 -10.41 -13.75
N LYS A 4 -5.30 -9.51 -14.75
CA LYS A 4 -5.04 -8.07 -14.62
C LYS A 4 -5.99 -7.33 -13.67
N ASN A 5 -6.96 -8.01 -13.04
CA ASN A 5 -8.01 -7.45 -12.20
C ASN A 5 -8.26 -8.22 -10.88
N GLU A 6 -7.45 -9.22 -10.53
CA GLU A 6 -7.63 -9.91 -9.25
C GLU A 6 -7.18 -9.03 -8.07
N PRO A 7 -8.00 -8.91 -7.01
CA PRO A 7 -7.62 -8.13 -5.83
C PRO A 7 -6.45 -8.80 -5.10
N ILE A 8 -5.39 -8.04 -4.85
CA ILE A 8 -4.19 -8.52 -4.13
C ILE A 8 -4.46 -8.61 -2.63
N ILE A 9 -5.15 -7.62 -2.08
CA ILE A 9 -5.56 -7.50 -0.68
C ILE A 9 -7.02 -7.03 -0.68
N VAL A 10 -7.86 -7.65 0.14
CA VAL A 10 -9.26 -7.27 0.37
C VAL A 10 -9.48 -6.87 1.84
N ASP A 11 -10.68 -6.38 2.17
CA ASP A 11 -10.99 -5.90 3.51
C ASP A 11 -10.77 -6.98 4.59
N GLU A 12 -11.02 -8.26 4.28
CA GLU A 12 -10.83 -9.39 5.18
C GLU A 12 -9.36 -9.63 5.54
N ASP A 13 -8.44 -9.25 4.65
CA ASP A 13 -7.00 -9.35 4.89
C ASP A 13 -6.46 -8.22 5.76
N ILE A 14 -7.28 -7.21 6.07
CA ILE A 14 -6.90 -6.01 6.81
C ILE A 14 -7.51 -6.07 8.22
N LEU A 15 -6.67 -5.97 9.25
CA LEU A 15 -7.11 -5.82 10.63
C LEU A 15 -7.45 -4.37 10.94
N TRP A 16 -6.60 -3.42 10.53
CA TRP A 16 -6.87 -1.99 10.67
C TRP A 16 -6.02 -1.13 9.73
N TYR A 17 -6.47 0.10 9.51
CA TYR A 17 -5.72 1.19 8.88
C TYR A 17 -5.54 2.34 9.89
N ASN A 18 -4.30 2.81 10.08
CA ASN A 18 -3.99 3.96 10.90
C ASN A 18 -3.76 5.20 10.02
N ALA A 19 -4.62 6.20 10.19
CA ALA A 19 -4.58 7.42 9.39
C ALA A 19 -3.44 8.37 9.79
N SER A 20 -2.89 8.25 11.01
CA SER A 20 -1.85 9.15 11.51
C SER A 20 -0.47 8.85 10.95
N ASP A 21 -0.18 7.56 10.69
CA ASP A 21 1.11 7.11 10.16
C ASP A 21 1.00 6.41 8.79
N TYR A 22 -0.20 6.33 8.22
CA TYR A 22 -0.49 5.69 6.93
C TYR A 22 -0.15 4.21 6.90
N SER A 23 -0.27 3.51 8.03
CA SER A 23 0.01 2.07 8.12
C SER A 23 -1.26 1.21 8.06
N ILE A 24 -1.13 0.01 7.51
CA ILE A 24 -2.14 -1.04 7.52
C ILE A 24 -1.56 -2.20 8.31
N ARG A 25 -2.32 -2.73 9.27
CA ARG A 25 -2.06 -4.06 9.81
C ARG A 25 -2.86 -5.10 9.06
N LEU A 26 -2.15 -6.08 8.52
CA LEU A 26 -2.68 -7.23 7.81
C LEU A 26 -3.00 -8.38 8.78
N ALA A 27 -3.99 -9.18 8.43
CA ALA A 27 -4.15 -10.52 8.96
C ALA A 27 -3.16 -11.47 8.27
N ASP A 28 -2.99 -12.68 8.80
CA ASP A 28 -2.08 -13.69 8.24
C ASP A 28 -2.39 -13.98 6.77
N SER A 29 -3.66 -13.99 6.38
CA SER A 29 -4.07 -14.15 4.98
C SER A 29 -3.51 -13.05 4.06
N GLY A 30 -3.46 -11.81 4.54
CA GLY A 30 -2.88 -10.68 3.82
C GLY A 30 -1.36 -10.80 3.71
N ILE A 31 -0.69 -11.18 4.79
CA ILE A 31 0.77 -11.40 4.81
C ILE A 31 1.15 -12.46 3.77
N GLU A 32 0.44 -13.59 3.73
CA GLU A 32 0.69 -14.67 2.77
C GLU A 32 0.44 -14.23 1.30
N LYS A 33 -0.47 -13.30 1.06
CA LYS A 33 -0.69 -12.71 -0.28
C LYS A 33 0.46 -11.79 -0.69
N ILE A 34 0.99 -10.98 0.24
CA ILE A 34 2.15 -10.10 0.01
C ILE A 34 3.42 -10.92 -0.24
N LYS A 35 3.68 -11.97 0.56
CA LYS A 35 4.85 -12.86 0.38
C LYS A 35 4.91 -13.51 -1.01
N LYS A 36 3.75 -13.72 -1.65
CA LYS A 36 3.65 -14.30 -3.00
C LYS A 36 3.87 -13.29 -4.13
N LEU A 37 4.02 -12.00 -3.82
CA LEU A 37 4.33 -10.98 -4.82
C LEU A 37 5.77 -11.16 -5.32
N ARG A 38 5.94 -11.07 -6.63
CA ARG A 38 7.27 -11.01 -7.27
C ARG A 38 7.55 -9.56 -7.60
N ILE A 39 8.31 -8.89 -6.74
CA ILE A 39 8.61 -7.46 -6.87
C ILE A 39 9.98 -7.32 -7.51
N GLY A 40 10.02 -6.79 -8.74
CA GLY A 40 11.28 -6.44 -9.40
C GLY A 40 11.86 -5.12 -8.89
N VAL A 41 13.06 -4.77 -9.36
CA VAL A 41 13.69 -3.48 -9.03
C VAL A 41 12.90 -2.26 -9.54
N TYR A 42 12.00 -2.46 -10.51
CA TYR A 42 11.07 -1.45 -11.02
C TYR A 42 9.72 -1.42 -10.28
N GLY A 43 9.61 -2.19 -9.18
CA GLY A 43 8.38 -2.34 -8.41
C GLY A 43 7.32 -3.20 -9.09
N GLU A 44 6.19 -3.38 -8.40
CA GLU A 44 4.99 -4.03 -8.91
C GLU A 44 3.79 -3.10 -8.68
N PRO A 45 3.11 -2.62 -9.74
CA PRO A 45 2.04 -1.64 -9.59
C PRO A 45 0.80 -2.22 -8.93
N PHE A 46 0.09 -1.39 -8.17
CA PHE A 46 -1.23 -1.70 -7.61
C PHE A 46 -2.19 -0.51 -7.74
N THR A 47 -3.47 -0.79 -7.52
CA THR A 47 -4.52 0.22 -7.45
C THR A 47 -5.32 0.05 -6.17
N VAL A 48 -5.52 1.13 -5.41
CA VAL A 48 -6.39 1.14 -4.24
C VAL A 48 -7.78 1.58 -4.67
N LYS A 49 -8.78 0.78 -4.30
CA LYS A 49 -10.19 1.05 -4.59
C LYS A 49 -11.02 0.97 -3.32
N VAL A 50 -12.08 1.78 -3.26
CA VAL A 50 -13.19 1.60 -2.32
C VAL A 50 -14.42 1.29 -3.15
N GLY A 51 -14.95 0.07 -3.00
CA GLY A 51 -15.94 -0.47 -3.92
C GLY A 51 -15.42 -0.49 -5.35
N LYS A 52 -16.12 0.18 -6.28
CA LYS A 52 -15.72 0.29 -7.69
C LYS A 52 -14.87 1.52 -8.01
N THR A 53 -14.64 2.40 -7.03
CA THR A 53 -14.01 3.70 -7.24
C THR A 53 -12.50 3.62 -6.95
N GLU A 54 -11.68 3.98 -7.94
CA GLU A 54 -10.24 4.16 -7.77
C GLU A 54 -9.95 5.37 -6.88
N ILE A 55 -9.10 5.18 -5.88
CA ILE A 55 -8.64 6.23 -4.97
C ILE A 55 -7.28 6.74 -5.44
N PHE A 56 -6.32 5.83 -5.60
CA PHE A 56 -4.99 6.14 -6.15
C PHE A 56 -4.31 4.87 -6.69
N ARG A 57 -3.22 5.09 -7.42
CA ARG A 57 -2.29 4.06 -7.88
C ARG A 57 -0.98 4.18 -7.13
N GLY A 58 -0.33 3.05 -6.91
CA GLY A 58 0.99 2.99 -6.29
C GLY A 58 1.76 1.78 -6.76
N ALA A 59 2.87 1.49 -6.11
CA ALA A 59 3.66 0.30 -6.38
C ALA A 59 4.15 -0.37 -5.09
N PHE A 60 4.14 -1.69 -5.06
CA PHE A 60 5.00 -2.42 -4.13
C PHE A 60 6.43 -2.21 -4.56
N TRP A 61 7.30 -1.88 -3.61
CA TRP A 61 8.67 -1.52 -3.88
C TRP A 61 9.63 -2.34 -3.03
N THR A 62 10.83 -2.57 -3.53
CA THR A 62 11.87 -3.31 -2.82
C THR A 62 12.96 -2.36 -2.33
N PRO A 63 13.44 -2.47 -1.08
CA PRO A 63 14.48 -1.57 -0.54
C PRO A 63 15.86 -1.78 -1.17
N ILE A 64 16.04 -2.82 -2.00
CA ILE A 64 17.28 -3.03 -2.76
C ILE A 64 17.24 -2.36 -4.15
N SER A 65 16.15 -1.67 -4.50
CA SER A 65 16.09 -0.93 -5.75
C SER A 65 16.96 0.33 -5.68
N SER A 66 17.63 0.63 -6.79
CA SER A 66 18.32 1.91 -7.02
C SER A 66 17.52 2.86 -7.93
N VAL A 67 16.32 2.45 -8.34
CA VAL A 67 15.43 3.25 -9.20
C VAL A 67 14.54 4.11 -8.31
N ASP A 68 14.36 5.37 -8.70
CA ASP A 68 13.43 6.27 -8.01
C ASP A 68 11.97 6.01 -8.40
N TYR A 69 11.07 6.28 -7.46
CA TYR A 69 9.64 6.29 -7.69
C TYR A 69 8.98 7.49 -7.02
N LYS A 70 8.36 8.34 -7.84
CA LYS A 70 7.65 9.55 -7.42
C LYS A 70 6.16 9.27 -7.33
N GLY A 71 5.77 8.57 -6.27
CA GLY A 71 4.39 8.21 -5.99
C GLY A 71 4.27 7.28 -4.78
N ILE A 72 3.03 6.98 -4.38
CA ILE A 72 2.79 6.16 -3.19
C ILE A 72 3.38 4.75 -3.38
N VAL A 73 4.23 4.35 -2.45
CA VAL A 73 4.82 3.00 -2.41
C VAL A 73 4.45 2.27 -1.13
N ILE A 74 4.44 0.95 -1.20
CA ILE A 74 4.53 0.07 -0.04
C ILE A 74 5.88 -0.63 -0.13
N ILE A 75 6.77 -0.36 0.82
CA ILE A 75 8.08 -1.03 0.87
C ILE A 75 7.86 -2.45 1.41
N VAL A 76 8.29 -3.45 0.63
CA VAL A 76 8.25 -4.86 1.00
C VAL A 76 9.70 -5.35 1.09
N SER A 77 10.20 -5.50 2.31
CA SER A 77 11.46 -6.16 2.59
C SER A 77 11.30 -7.68 2.41
N LEU A 78 12.30 -8.33 1.84
CA LEU A 78 12.36 -9.79 1.73
C LEU A 78 13.56 -10.32 2.55
N PRO A 79 13.38 -11.33 3.42
CA PRO A 79 12.11 -11.99 3.74
C PRO A 79 11.13 -10.98 4.34
N VAL A 80 9.83 -11.14 4.05
CA VAL A 80 8.79 -10.33 4.73
C VAL A 80 8.93 -10.69 6.19
N GLU A 81 9.58 -9.82 6.96
CA GLU A 81 9.65 -9.93 8.41
C GLU A 81 8.22 -10.16 8.91
N GLU A 82 8.02 -10.92 9.99
CA GLU A 82 6.68 -11.22 10.56
C GLU A 82 5.87 -9.97 10.97
N HIS A 83 6.38 -8.78 10.65
CA HIS A 83 5.68 -7.53 10.67
C HIS A 83 4.43 -7.59 9.78
N SER A 84 3.32 -7.87 10.44
CA SER A 84 1.96 -7.69 9.94
C SER A 84 1.63 -6.25 9.54
N ILE A 85 2.55 -5.28 9.61
CA ILE A 85 2.31 -3.87 9.35
C ILE A 85 3.04 -3.44 8.08
N ILE A 86 2.28 -2.94 7.11
CA ILE A 86 2.79 -2.29 5.90
C ILE A 86 2.48 -0.79 5.96
N LYS A 87 3.30 0.04 5.32
CA LYS A 87 3.14 1.49 5.35
C LYS A 87 3.13 2.07 3.95
N PHE A 88 2.26 3.07 3.74
CA PHE A 88 2.25 3.87 2.52
C PHE A 88 3.24 5.04 2.65
N GLU A 89 4.35 4.96 1.92
CA GLU A 89 5.30 6.05 1.76
C GLU A 89 5.00 6.85 0.50
N LEU A 90 5.32 8.14 0.47
CA LEU A 90 5.01 9.03 -0.69
C LEU A 90 5.88 8.81 -1.92
N ARG A 91 6.97 8.06 -1.76
CA ARG A 91 8.05 7.95 -2.73
C ARG A 91 9.07 6.92 -2.29
N TYR A 92 9.94 6.58 -3.24
CA TYR A 92 11.16 5.86 -2.96
C TYR A 92 12.35 6.45 -3.75
N PRO A 93 13.54 6.57 -3.15
CA PRO A 93 13.76 6.55 -1.71
C PRO A 93 13.15 7.81 -1.02
N PRO A 94 12.94 7.79 0.31
CA PRO A 94 12.20 8.82 1.05
C PRO A 94 12.73 10.27 0.91
N GLU A 95 13.99 10.44 0.56
CA GLU A 95 14.69 11.71 0.39
C GLU A 95 14.36 12.45 -0.92
N ILE A 96 13.70 11.79 -1.87
CA ILE A 96 13.43 12.40 -3.18
C ILE A 96 12.42 13.54 -3.08
N ASN A 97 12.66 14.63 -3.80
CA ASN A 97 11.68 15.70 -3.94
C ASN A 97 10.59 15.31 -4.97
N ILE A 98 9.33 15.27 -4.54
CA ILE A 98 8.16 14.94 -5.39
C ILE A 98 7.51 16.18 -6.02
N GLY A 99 8.02 17.38 -5.73
CA GLY A 99 7.48 18.64 -6.19
C GLY A 99 6.18 19.03 -5.48
N ASN A 100 5.82 20.31 -5.59
CA ASN A 100 4.65 20.89 -4.91
C ASN A 100 3.32 20.55 -5.57
N ALA A 101 3.34 19.97 -6.78
CA ALA A 101 2.13 19.60 -7.51
C ALA A 101 1.59 18.21 -7.14
N TYR A 102 2.31 17.46 -6.30
CA TYR A 102 1.88 16.12 -5.89
C TYR A 102 0.73 16.19 -4.88
N ILE A 103 -0.37 15.51 -5.18
CA ILE A 103 -1.53 15.40 -4.29
C ILE A 103 -1.38 14.13 -3.46
N ASP A 104 -1.24 14.29 -2.13
CA ASP A 104 -1.17 13.16 -1.21
C ASP A 104 -2.55 12.53 -0.98
N CYS A 105 -2.81 11.43 -1.67
CA CYS A 105 -4.07 10.68 -1.56
C CYS A 105 -4.07 9.61 -0.44
N ARG A 106 -3.04 9.54 0.42
CA ARG A 106 -3.01 8.52 1.49
C ARG A 106 -4.13 8.73 2.51
N ASN A 107 -4.58 9.95 2.76
CA ASN A 107 -5.76 10.17 3.61
C ASN A 107 -6.99 10.63 2.83
N ASP A 108 -7.18 10.12 1.60
CA ASP A 108 -8.42 10.36 0.86
C ASP A 108 -9.66 10.03 1.71
N SER A 109 -10.60 10.98 1.78
CA SER A 109 -11.75 10.93 2.67
C SER A 109 -12.63 9.69 2.45
N ARG A 110 -12.66 9.14 1.22
CA ARG A 110 -13.41 7.92 0.88
C ARG A 110 -12.80 6.70 1.58
N ARG A 111 -11.47 6.62 1.64
CA ARG A 111 -10.73 5.57 2.36
C ARG A 111 -10.94 5.67 3.87
N ILE A 112 -10.82 6.89 4.42
CA ILE A 112 -11.06 7.16 5.84
C ILE A 112 -12.48 6.74 6.23
N THR A 113 -13.47 7.20 5.46
CA THR A 113 -14.88 6.89 5.69
C THR A 113 -15.14 5.39 5.59
N HIS A 114 -14.53 4.69 4.64
CA HIS A 114 -14.65 3.23 4.48
C HIS A 114 -14.16 2.50 5.72
N PHE A 115 -12.90 2.74 6.14
CA PHE A 115 -12.33 2.08 7.31
C PHE A 115 -13.07 2.44 8.60
N GLN A 116 -13.62 3.65 8.71
CA GLN A 116 -14.46 4.04 9.83
C GLN A 116 -15.77 3.22 9.87
N LYS A 117 -16.46 3.09 8.72
CA LYS A 117 -17.72 2.35 8.62
C LYS A 117 -17.58 0.87 8.96
N ILE A 118 -16.48 0.24 8.57
CA ILE A 118 -16.23 -1.19 8.85
C ILE A 118 -15.53 -1.42 10.21
N GLY A 119 -15.35 -0.36 11.02
CA GLY A 119 -14.76 -0.48 12.37
C GLY A 119 -13.26 -0.79 12.40
N LYS A 120 -12.53 -0.44 11.34
CA LYS A 120 -11.10 -0.75 11.15
C LYS A 120 -10.20 0.48 11.08
N LEU A 121 -10.73 1.69 11.30
CA LEU A 121 -9.94 2.91 11.34
C LEU A 121 -9.28 3.11 12.72
N LYS A 122 -8.00 3.43 12.71
CA LYS A 122 -7.22 3.92 13.86
C LYS A 122 -6.69 5.32 13.58
N GLN A 123 -6.42 6.05 14.67
CA GLN A 123 -5.82 7.38 14.70
C GLN A 123 -4.66 7.37 15.69
#